data_AF-A0A4D7DEA0-F1
#
_entry.id   AF-A0A4D7DEA0-F1
#
_cell.length_a   1.000
_cell.length_b   1.000
_cell.length_c   1.000
_cell.angle_alpha   90.00
_cell.angle_beta   90.00
_cell.angle_gamma   90.00
#
_symmetry.space_group_name_H-M   'P 1'
#
loop_
_entity.id
_entity.type
_entity.pdbx_description
1 polymer ?
#
loop_
_entity_poly.entity_id
_entity_poly.type
_entity_poly.pdbx_seq_one_letter_code
_entity_poly.pdbx_strand_id
1 'polypeptide(L)' 'MLLATPHNDRRPRWQSIATRSTYPAFERTSKRRKGYPSETRVKRGLRFVHGDKELVEKLGRNDPCPCNSGLRFQAVLS' A
#
# COMPACT_ATOMS: atom_id res chain seq x y z
N MET A 1 -59.06 -9.34 -0.89
CA MET A 1 -57.82 -9.77 -1.56
C MET A 1 -57.19 -8.54 -2.19
N LEU A 2 -56.08 -8.03 -1.67
CA LEU A 2 -55.36 -6.91 -2.30
C LEU A 2 -54.31 -7.50 -3.25
N LEU A 3 -54.45 -7.26 -4.55
CA LEU A 3 -53.47 -7.68 -5.55
C LEU A 3 -52.32 -6.66 -5.54
N ALA A 4 -51.14 -7.08 -5.07
CA ALA A 4 -49.92 -6.30 -5.18
C ALA A 4 -49.42 -6.29 -6.63
N THR A 5 -49.24 -5.12 -7.22
CA THR A 5 -48.58 -4.97 -8.51
C THR A 5 -47.07 -5.20 -8.33
N PRO A 6 -46.40 -5.97 -9.21
CA PRO A 6 -44.96 -6.13 -9.11
C PRO A 6 -44.29 -4.82 -9.54
N HIS A 7 -43.59 -4.20 -8.60
CA HIS A 7 -42.75 -3.05 -8.84
C HIS A 7 -41.62 -3.48 -9.79
N ASN A 8 -41.45 -2.73 -10.88
CA ASN A 8 -40.51 -3.00 -11.95
C ASN A 8 -39.07 -2.88 -11.45
N ASP A 9 -38.46 -3.97 -11.00
CA ASP A 9 -37.04 -4.05 -10.60
C ASP A 9 -36.12 -4.05 -11.83
N ARG A 10 -36.14 -2.97 -12.61
CA ARG A 10 -35.04 -2.66 -13.53
C ARG A 10 -33.93 -2.01 -12.72
N ARG A 11 -33.16 -2.82 -12.00
CA ARG A 11 -31.81 -2.42 -11.58
C ARG A 11 -31.04 -2.06 -12.86
N PRO A 12 -30.48 -0.84 -13.00
CA PRO A 12 -29.60 -0.58 -14.11
C PRO A 12 -28.39 -1.50 -13.94
N ARG A 13 -28.19 -2.39 -14.92
CA ARG A 13 -26.92 -3.09 -15.13
C ARG A 13 -25.84 -2.01 -15.04
N TRP A 14 -24.79 -2.23 -14.25
CA TRP A 14 -23.62 -1.36 -14.20
C TRP A 14 -22.96 -1.36 -15.59
N GLN A 15 -23.54 -0.60 -16.52
CA GLN A 15 -22.98 -0.31 -17.81
C GLN A 15 -21.87 0.68 -17.49
N SER A 16 -20.65 0.17 -17.37
CA SER A 16 -19.44 0.96 -17.44
C SER A 16 -19.46 1.68 -18.79
N ILE A 17 -20.00 2.90 -18.81
CA ILE A 17 -19.88 3.81 -19.94
C ILE A 17 -18.39 4.03 -20.10
N ALA A 18 -17.81 3.53 -21.18
CA ALA A 18 -16.40 3.74 -21.50
C ALA A 18 -16.20 5.23 -21.78
N THR A 19 -15.92 6.01 -20.73
CA THR A 19 -15.50 7.39 -20.89
C THR A 19 -14.15 7.37 -21.58
N ARG A 20 -14.14 7.77 -22.85
CA ARG A 20 -12.91 7.91 -23.64
C ARG A 20 -12.09 9.04 -23.01
N SER A 21 -11.22 8.68 -22.06
CA SER A 21 -10.33 9.62 -21.38
C SER A 21 -9.50 10.33 -22.44
N THR A 22 -9.76 11.63 -22.64
CA THR A 22 -8.99 12.50 -23.54
C THR A 22 -7.64 12.88 -22.94
N TYR A 23 -7.44 12.62 -21.65
CA TYR A 23 -6.17 12.82 -20.98
C TYR A 23 -5.20 11.70 -21.37
N PRO A 24 -3.96 12.04 -21.77
CA PRO A 24 -2.95 11.01 -22.00
C PRO A 24 -2.73 10.20 -20.73
N ALA A 25 -2.53 8.89 -20.87
CA ALA A 25 -2.08 8.06 -19.76
C ALA A 25 -0.80 8.68 -19.16
N PHE A 26 -0.72 8.71 -17.83
CA PHE A 26 0.44 9.30 -17.15
C PHE A 26 1.75 8.69 -17.67
N GLU A 27 2.76 9.53 -17.84
CA GLU A 27 4.08 9.06 -18.24
C GLU A 27 4.70 8.22 -17.11
N ARG A 28 5.17 7.03 -17.46
CA ARG A 28 5.66 6.05 -16.48
C ARG A 28 7.01 6.55 -15.92
N THR A 29 7.01 7.05 -14.69
CA THR A 29 8.23 7.58 -14.05
C THR A 29 9.36 6.54 -13.93
N SER A 30 10.61 6.99 -13.91
CA SER A 30 11.81 6.14 -13.85
C SER A 30 11.80 5.14 -12.69
N LYS A 31 11.24 5.54 -11.53
CA LYS A 31 11.06 4.66 -10.35
C LYS A 31 10.25 3.40 -10.66
N ARG A 32 9.25 3.48 -11.53
CA ARG A 32 8.39 2.35 -11.90
C ARG A 32 9.01 1.45 -12.96
N ARG A 33 10.01 1.94 -13.70
CA ARG A 33 10.68 1.21 -14.79
C ARG A 33 11.92 0.45 -14.31
N LYS A 34 12.61 0.96 -13.28
CA LYS A 34 13.88 0.40 -12.77
C LYS A 34 13.76 -0.24 -11.37
N GLY A 35 12.57 -0.21 -10.76
CA GLY A 35 12.39 -0.61 -9.37
C GLY A 35 12.95 0.43 -8.39
N TYR A 36 12.68 0.25 -7.09
CA TYR A 36 13.36 1.02 -6.06
C TYR A 36 14.84 0.64 -6.05
N PRO A 37 15.76 1.58 -5.76
CA PRO A 37 17.17 1.24 -5.59
C PRO A 37 17.27 0.05 -4.63
N SER A 38 18.06 -0.95 -5.04
CA SER A 38 18.36 -2.14 -4.24
C SER A 38 18.55 -1.78 -2.78
N GLU A 39 18.08 -2.63 -1.86
CA GLU A 39 18.14 -2.40 -0.41
C GLU A 39 19.54 -1.98 0.07
N THR A 40 20.59 -2.46 -0.61
CA THR A 40 22.00 -2.07 -0.43
C THR A 40 22.31 -0.58 -0.63
N ARG A 41 21.49 0.17 -1.37
CA ARG A 41 21.63 1.62 -1.58
C ARG A 41 20.70 2.44 -0.69
N VAL A 42 19.96 1.80 0.20
CA VAL A 42 19.18 2.50 1.22
C VAL A 42 20.15 3.01 2.30
N LYS A 43 20.11 4.31 2.58
CA LYS A 43 20.93 4.92 3.64
C LYS A 43 20.56 4.31 5.00
N ARG A 44 21.58 3.88 5.76
CA ARG A 44 21.48 3.33 7.13
C ARG A 44 21.91 4.39 8.16
N GLY A 45 21.54 4.20 9.43
CA GLY A 45 21.90 5.09 10.55
C GLY A 45 20.87 6.17 10.85
N LEU A 46 21.26 7.17 11.65
CA LEU A 46 20.42 8.32 12.02
C LEU A 46 20.00 9.11 10.79
N ARG A 47 18.70 9.37 10.65
CA ARG A 47 18.14 10.01 9.46
C ARG A 47 17.11 11.04 9.87
N PHE A 48 17.18 12.19 9.22
CA PHE A 48 16.23 13.29 9.39
C PHE A 48 15.58 13.64 8.06
N VAL A 49 14.27 13.89 8.07
CA VAL A 49 13.53 14.46 6.94
C VAL A 49 13.13 15.88 7.33
N HIS A 50 13.31 16.84 6.43
CA HIS A 50 13.04 18.27 6.69
C HIS A 50 13.86 18.90 7.84
N GLY A 51 14.92 18.23 8.30
CA GLY A 51 15.84 18.73 9.33
C GLY A 51 15.39 18.46 10.78
N ASP A 52 14.13 18.10 10.99
CA ASP A 52 13.51 17.94 12.31
C ASP A 52 12.84 16.57 12.52
N LYS A 53 12.47 15.87 11.45
CA LYS A 53 11.78 14.56 11.56
C LYS A 53 12.76 13.42 11.55
N GLU A 54 13.12 12.92 12.72
CA GLU A 54 13.91 11.71 12.86
C GLU A 54 13.15 10.47 12.33
N LEU A 55 13.80 9.69 11.47
CA LEU A 55 13.32 8.40 11.00
C LEU A 55 13.94 7.30 11.86
N VAL A 56 13.19 6.88 12.88
CA VAL A 56 13.55 5.77 13.74
C VAL A 56 12.96 4.49 13.17
N GLU A 57 13.81 3.47 12.99
CA GLU A 57 13.37 2.12 12.64
C GLU A 57 12.63 1.52 13.83
N LYS A 58 11.40 1.05 13.60
CA LYS A 58 10.58 0.40 14.63
C LYS A 58 10.37 -1.05 14.23
N LEU A 59 10.92 -1.97 15.02
CA LEU A 59 10.64 -3.40 14.88
C LEU A 59 9.17 -3.66 15.24
N GLY A 60 8.46 -4.30 14.33
CA GLY A 60 7.14 -4.86 14.55
C GLY A 60 7.18 -6.10 15.44
N ARG A 61 6.03 -6.44 16.04
CA ARG A 61 5.90 -7.61 16.94
C ARG A 61 6.30 -8.93 16.30
N ASN A 62 6.11 -9.05 14.99
CA ASN A 62 6.41 -10.26 14.22
C ASN A 62 7.74 -10.20 13.47
N ASP A 63 8.49 -9.11 13.60
CA ASP A 63 9.75 -8.96 12.87
C ASP A 63 10.82 -9.87 13.50
N PRO A 64 11.76 -10.41 12.68
CA PRO A 64 12.89 -11.17 13.20
C PRO A 64 13.72 -10.35 14.18
N CYS A 65 14.16 -10.98 15.27
CA CYS A 65 15.07 -10.34 16.22
C CYS A 65 16.41 -10.04 15.53
N PRO A 66 16.97 -8.82 15.68
CA PRO A 66 18.30 -8.48 15.16
C PRO A 66 19.44 -9.24 15.87
N CYS A 67 19.13 -9.98 16.94
CA CYS A 67 20.07 -10.81 17.69
C CYS A 67 20.46 -12.13 16.99
N ASN A 68 19.97 -12.39 15.77
CA ASN A 68 20.21 -13.61 14.98
C ASN A 68 19.74 -14.93 15.64
N SER A 69 18.85 -14.87 16.62
CA SER A 69 18.30 -16.06 17.28
C SER A 69 17.31 -16.85 16.41
N GLY A 70 16.87 -16.29 15.28
CA GLY A 70 15.78 -16.82 14.47
C GLY A 70 14.38 -16.64 15.10
N LEU A 71 14.30 -16.07 16.30
CA LEU A 71 13.05 -15.79 16.99
C LEU A 71 12.48 -14.44 16.54
N ARG A 72 11.17 -14.27 16.74
CA ARG A 72 10.50 -12.96 16.60
C ARG A 72 10.93 -12.05 17.74
N PHE A 73 10.99 -10.74 17.48
CA PHE A 73 11.41 -9.75 18.47
C PHE A 73 10.61 -9.85 19.78
N GLN A 74 9.28 -10.01 19.71
CA GLN A 74 8.43 -10.13 20.89
C GLN A 74 8.75 -11.34 21.77
N ALA A 75 9.15 -12.47 21.18
CA ALA A 75 9.46 -13.70 21.93
C ALA A 75 10.73 -13.56 22.80
N VAL A 76 11.63 -12.64 22.43
CA VAL A 76 12.89 -12.39 23.14
C VAL A 76 12.76 -11.33 24.24
N LEU A 77 11.68 -10.54 24.23
CA LEU A 77 11.37 -9.54 25.27
C LEU A 77 10.59 -10.13 26.46
N SER A 78 10.31 -11.43 26.44
CA SER A 78 9.49 -12.14 27.43
C SER A 78 10.16 -12.26 28.79
#